data_AF-A0A1I4ZXC0-F1
#
_entry.id   AF-A0A1I4ZXC0-F1
#
_cell.length_a   1.000
_cell.length_b   1.000
_cell.length_c   1.000
_cell.angle_alpha   90.00
_cell.angle_beta   90.00
_cell.angle_gamma   90.00
#
_symmetry.space_group_name_H-M   'P 1'
#
loop_
_entity.id
_entity.type
_entity.pdbx_description
1 polymer ?
#
loop_
_entity_poly.entity_id
_entity_poly.type
_entity_poly.pdbx_seq_one_letter_code
_entity_poly.pdbx_strand_id
1 'polypeptide(L)'
;MRHLITTTTAALALGAMAASAEEVRVYNWSDYIDEALLEKFETETGLDLIYDVFDSNEVLETKMLAGGSGYDVVVPSGTFLQRQITAGAFQKLDMDKLPNHGNMWDVVSSRTEQYDPDNAHSINYMWGTTGIGANVGKVKELLGDDAPLDSLELVLNPENMKKLGECGVHFLDAPAEMIPMVLKYIGEDPDSHDPEVIAKTEPVFMAIRPYIQKFHSSEYINGLANGDICVAVGWSGDILQARDRAAEADNGVEIVYHAAKEGAQMWFDQMAIPVDAPNPDGAHVFLNFIMDAQNMADASNYVYYANGNKASQEYLVEDVIGDPAIYPDAATLDNLFTTTPFDPKVQRVVTRLWTKIKSGT
;
A
#
# COMPACT_ATOMS: atom_id res chain seq x y z
N MET A 1 15.51 -8.13 -84.63
CA MET A 1 14.43 -9.14 -84.67
C MET A 1 14.76 -10.21 -83.65
N ARG A 2 13.87 -10.44 -82.66
CA ARG A 2 13.54 -11.74 -82.02
C ARG A 2 14.66 -12.44 -81.22
N HIS A 3 14.56 -12.90 -79.97
CA HIS A 3 13.51 -13.16 -78.96
C HIS A 3 14.21 -13.17 -77.57
N LEU A 4 13.77 -12.45 -76.54
CA LEU A 4 12.87 -12.87 -75.45
C LEU A 4 12.99 -14.35 -75.00
N ILE A 5 13.69 -14.60 -73.87
CA ILE A 5 13.31 -15.64 -72.90
C ILE A 5 13.41 -15.01 -71.50
N THR A 6 12.23 -14.72 -70.98
CA THR A 6 11.91 -14.38 -69.58
C THR A 6 11.93 -15.63 -68.73
N THR A 7 12.72 -15.63 -67.65
CA THR A 7 12.55 -16.55 -66.51
C THR A 7 12.29 -15.70 -65.28
N THR A 8 11.01 -15.56 -64.95
CA THR A 8 10.51 -14.84 -63.78
C THR A 8 10.51 -15.82 -62.60
N THR A 9 11.54 -15.77 -61.76
CA THR A 9 11.51 -16.46 -60.46
C THR A 9 10.81 -15.51 -59.48
N ALA A 10 9.53 -15.77 -59.21
CA ALA A 10 8.76 -15.04 -58.21
C ALA A 10 9.32 -15.36 -56.81
N ALA A 11 9.92 -14.36 -56.17
CA ALA A 11 10.28 -14.40 -54.76
C ALA A 11 8.99 -14.28 -53.92
N LEU A 12 8.50 -15.41 -53.40
CA LEU A 12 7.61 -15.44 -52.25
C LEU A 12 8.46 -15.17 -51.01
N ALA A 13 8.76 -13.90 -50.76
CA ALA A 13 9.08 -13.44 -49.42
C ALA A 13 7.76 -13.37 -48.65
N LEU A 14 7.35 -14.47 -48.02
CA LEU A 14 6.47 -14.37 -46.86
C LEU A 14 7.24 -13.54 -45.84
N GLY A 15 6.88 -12.27 -45.73
CA GLY A 15 7.18 -11.49 -44.54
C GLY A 15 6.49 -12.19 -43.39
N ALA A 16 7.21 -13.04 -42.68
CA ALA A 16 6.93 -13.24 -41.28
C ALA A 16 7.12 -11.86 -40.65
N MET A 17 6.02 -11.11 -40.49
CA MET A 17 5.92 -10.24 -39.33
C MET A 17 6.08 -11.20 -38.16
N ALA A 18 7.30 -11.29 -37.63
CA ALA A 18 7.46 -11.66 -36.25
C ALA A 18 6.63 -10.61 -35.53
N ALA A 19 5.43 -10.99 -35.08
CA ALA A 19 4.78 -10.31 -34.00
C ALA A 19 5.77 -10.42 -32.84
N SER A 20 6.63 -9.42 -32.69
CA SER A 20 7.19 -9.14 -31.39
C SER A 20 5.94 -8.90 -30.55
N ALA A 21 5.69 -9.77 -29.57
CA ALA A 21 4.77 -9.40 -28.51
C ALA A 21 5.24 -8.01 -28.03
N GLU A 22 4.33 -7.05 -28.04
CA GLU A 22 4.64 -5.74 -27.48
C GLU A 22 4.84 -5.96 -25.97
N GLU A 23 5.94 -5.45 -25.45
CA GLU A 23 6.35 -5.65 -24.06
C GLU A 23 5.66 -4.61 -23.16
N VAL A 24 5.21 -5.01 -21.98
CA VAL A 24 4.72 -4.13 -20.92
C VAL A 24 5.61 -4.29 -19.70
N ARG A 25 6.05 -3.17 -19.13
CA ARG A 25 6.97 -3.12 -18.00
C ARG A 25 6.31 -2.54 -16.78
N VAL A 26 6.14 -3.35 -15.75
CA VAL A 26 5.49 -2.97 -14.49
C VAL A 26 6.53 -2.89 -13.38
N TYR A 27 6.46 -1.84 -12.56
CA TYR A 27 7.25 -1.70 -11.34
C TYR A 27 6.32 -1.55 -10.13
N ASN A 28 6.18 -2.60 -9.33
CA ASN A 28 5.26 -2.66 -8.18
C ASN A 28 5.99 -3.01 -6.88
N TRP A 29 5.29 -3.07 -5.77
CA TRP A 29 5.81 -3.56 -4.50
C TRP A 29 6.13 -5.06 -4.56
N SER A 30 7.13 -5.48 -3.78
CA SER A 30 7.44 -6.90 -3.55
C SER A 30 6.29 -7.62 -2.84
N ASP A 31 6.11 -8.92 -3.14
CA ASP A 31 5.10 -9.79 -2.51
C ASP A 31 3.66 -9.25 -2.62
N TYR A 32 3.36 -8.54 -3.71
CA TYR A 32 2.11 -7.78 -3.86
C TYR A 32 1.28 -8.15 -5.08
N ILE A 33 1.52 -9.32 -5.70
CA ILE A 33 0.68 -9.90 -6.76
C ILE A 33 0.94 -11.41 -6.86
N ASP A 34 -0.04 -12.18 -7.33
CA ASP A 34 0.13 -13.61 -7.67
C ASP A 34 0.83 -13.76 -9.02
N GLU A 35 1.88 -14.58 -9.10
CA GLU A 35 2.57 -14.92 -10.35
C GLU A 35 1.60 -15.53 -11.38
N ALA A 36 0.62 -16.33 -10.94
CA ALA A 36 -0.38 -16.91 -11.83
C ALA A 36 -1.25 -15.85 -12.52
N LEU A 37 -1.47 -14.70 -11.87
CA LEU A 37 -2.22 -13.59 -12.45
C LEU A 37 -1.41 -12.89 -13.55
N LEU A 38 -0.09 -12.84 -13.41
CA LEU A 38 0.83 -12.32 -14.42
C LEU A 38 0.86 -13.22 -15.66
N GLU A 39 0.98 -14.54 -15.47
CA GLU A 39 0.91 -15.52 -16.57
C GLU A 39 -0.44 -15.47 -17.31
N LYS A 40 -1.53 -15.26 -16.56
CA LYS A 40 -2.87 -15.06 -17.13
C LYS A 40 -2.92 -13.83 -18.03
N PHE A 41 -2.34 -12.70 -17.61
CA PHE A 41 -2.26 -11.49 -18.43
C PHE A 41 -1.55 -11.75 -19.76
N GLU A 42 -0.36 -12.35 -19.72
CA GLU A 42 0.41 -12.66 -20.94
C GLU A 42 -0.38 -13.60 -21.86
N THR A 43 -1.05 -14.61 -21.29
CA THR A 43 -1.84 -15.58 -22.04
C THR A 43 -3.08 -14.95 -22.71
N GLU A 44 -3.80 -14.07 -22.01
CA GLU A 44 -5.03 -13.45 -22.52
C GLU A 44 -4.75 -12.35 -23.54
N THR A 45 -3.64 -11.61 -23.38
CA THR A 45 -3.34 -10.42 -24.19
C THR A 45 -2.32 -10.68 -25.29
N GLY A 46 -1.44 -11.67 -25.11
CA GLY A 46 -0.28 -11.90 -25.97
C GLY A 46 0.82 -10.84 -25.84
N LEU A 47 0.77 -10.00 -24.82
CA LEU A 47 1.83 -9.04 -24.46
C LEU A 47 2.85 -9.72 -23.56
N ASP A 48 4.14 -9.48 -23.79
CA ASP A 48 5.20 -9.95 -22.90
C ASP A 48 5.23 -9.03 -21.66
N LEU A 49 5.34 -9.60 -20.46
CA LEU A 49 5.34 -8.83 -19.21
C LEU A 49 6.70 -8.87 -18.53
N ILE A 50 7.33 -7.70 -18.37
CA ILE A 50 8.45 -7.52 -17.45
C ILE A 50 7.90 -6.97 -16.15
N TYR A 51 8.06 -7.72 -15.07
CA TYR A 51 7.58 -7.33 -13.75
C TYR A 51 8.75 -7.19 -12.78
N ASP A 52 9.08 -5.96 -12.42
CA ASP A 52 10.10 -5.63 -11.43
C ASP A 52 9.43 -5.23 -10.11
N VAL A 53 10.17 -5.37 -9.00
CA VAL A 53 9.68 -5.02 -7.66
C VAL A 53 10.55 -3.99 -6.92
N PHE A 54 9.92 -3.22 -6.04
CA PHE A 54 10.58 -2.31 -5.07
C PHE A 54 10.03 -2.49 -3.65
N ASP A 55 10.75 -1.94 -2.68
CA ASP A 55 10.47 -2.05 -1.24
C ASP A 55 10.26 -0.70 -0.55
N SER A 56 10.38 0.42 -1.28
CA SER A 56 10.18 1.77 -0.75
C SER A 56 9.73 2.77 -1.82
N ASN A 57 8.84 3.68 -1.41
CA ASN A 57 8.39 4.78 -2.26
C ASN A 57 9.55 5.72 -2.67
N GLU A 58 10.58 5.90 -1.83
CA GLU A 58 11.74 6.74 -2.14
C GLU A 58 12.56 6.21 -3.32
N VAL A 59 12.70 4.89 -3.44
CA VAL A 59 13.36 4.25 -4.58
C VAL A 59 12.56 4.50 -5.86
N LEU A 60 11.24 4.33 -5.81
CA LEU A 60 10.35 4.63 -6.93
C LEU A 60 10.41 6.12 -7.31
N GLU A 61 10.26 7.03 -6.33
CA GLU A 61 10.28 8.48 -6.56
C GLU A 61 11.59 8.92 -7.22
N THR A 62 12.72 8.36 -6.81
CA THR A 62 14.03 8.65 -7.42
C THR A 62 14.05 8.28 -8.90
N LYS A 63 13.51 7.10 -9.27
CA LYS A 63 13.41 6.70 -10.69
C LYS A 63 12.45 7.60 -11.47
N MET A 64 11.30 7.94 -10.90
CA MET A 64 10.30 8.78 -11.56
C MET A 64 10.83 10.20 -11.82
N LEU A 65 11.51 10.81 -10.83
CA LEU A 65 12.01 12.18 -10.95
C LEU A 65 13.31 12.29 -11.76
N ALA A 66 14.05 11.20 -11.95
CA ALA A 66 15.21 11.18 -12.84
C ALA A 66 14.79 11.22 -14.33
N GLY A 67 13.58 10.75 -14.64
CA GLY A 67 13.11 10.53 -16.01
C GLY A 67 13.83 9.37 -16.71
N GLY A 68 13.28 8.92 -17.84
CA GLY A 68 13.75 7.72 -18.52
C GLY A 68 13.56 6.47 -17.68
N SER A 69 12.45 6.37 -16.95
CA SER A 69 12.22 5.30 -15.98
C SER A 69 12.28 3.91 -16.62
N GLY A 70 11.84 3.84 -17.88
CA GLY A 70 11.77 2.62 -18.65
C GLY A 70 10.61 1.72 -18.27
N TYR A 71 9.65 2.18 -17.47
CA TYR A 71 8.46 1.44 -17.05
C TYR A 71 7.19 2.02 -17.66
N ASP A 72 6.20 1.15 -17.89
CA ASP A 72 4.89 1.46 -18.43
C ASP A 72 3.84 1.68 -17.34
N VAL A 73 3.94 0.92 -16.25
CA VAL A 73 3.09 1.06 -15.06
C VAL A 73 3.95 1.08 -13.82
N VAL A 74 3.66 1.99 -12.90
CA VAL A 74 4.27 2.05 -11.57
C VAL A 74 3.22 2.18 -10.48
N VAL A 75 3.54 1.81 -9.24
CA VAL A 75 2.56 1.70 -8.15
C VAL A 75 2.93 2.52 -6.91
N PRO A 76 3.03 3.86 -6.98
CA PRO A 76 3.29 4.70 -5.80
C PRO A 76 2.14 4.68 -4.79
N SER A 77 2.46 4.91 -3.53
CA SER A 77 1.43 5.23 -2.53
C SER A 77 0.87 6.65 -2.76
N GLY A 78 -0.38 6.90 -2.39
CA GLY A 78 -1.13 8.13 -2.73
C GLY A 78 -0.42 9.44 -2.40
N THR A 79 0.28 9.52 -1.27
CA THR A 79 1.05 10.71 -0.89
C THR A 79 2.23 10.96 -1.83
N PHE A 80 2.93 9.92 -2.28
CA PHE A 80 3.98 10.04 -3.29
C PHE A 80 3.39 10.34 -4.67
N LEU A 81 2.28 9.69 -5.02
CA LEU A 81 1.56 9.95 -6.26
C LEU A 81 1.23 11.44 -6.39
N GLN A 82 0.66 12.07 -5.36
CA GLN A 82 0.27 13.49 -5.41
C GLN A 82 1.47 14.42 -5.73
N ARG A 83 2.61 14.18 -5.09
CA ARG A 83 3.84 14.95 -5.34
C ARG A 83 4.36 14.72 -6.75
N GLN A 84 4.31 13.48 -7.24
CA GLN A 84 4.77 13.09 -8.56
C GLN A 84 3.86 13.61 -9.67
N ILE A 85 2.53 13.64 -9.47
CA ILE A 85 1.56 14.32 -10.36
C ILE A 85 1.91 15.81 -10.45
N THR A 86 2.15 16.46 -9.30
CA THR A 86 2.55 17.89 -9.27
C THR A 86 3.86 18.14 -10.02
N ALA A 87 4.78 17.18 -10.01
CA ALA A 87 6.04 17.23 -10.74
C ALA A 87 5.90 16.88 -12.25
N GLY A 88 4.71 16.46 -12.71
CA GLY A 88 4.45 16.07 -14.10
C GLY A 88 4.99 14.69 -14.48
N ALA A 89 5.12 13.78 -13.51
CA ALA A 89 5.67 12.44 -13.75
C ALA A 89 4.70 11.48 -14.46
N PHE A 90 3.38 11.74 -14.39
CA PHE A 90 2.35 10.85 -14.92
C PHE A 90 1.51 11.49 -16.02
N GLN A 91 1.13 10.68 -17.01
CA GLN A 91 0.14 11.07 -18.01
C GLN A 91 -1.27 10.84 -17.47
N LYS A 92 -2.26 11.57 -18.01
CA LYS A 92 -3.67 11.28 -17.73
C LYS A 92 -4.05 9.95 -18.37
N LEU A 93 -4.88 9.18 -17.67
CA LEU A 93 -5.44 7.93 -18.20
C LEU A 93 -6.46 8.22 -19.30
N ASP A 94 -6.41 7.42 -20.35
CA ASP A 94 -7.42 7.37 -21.40
C ASP A 94 -8.56 6.45 -20.93
N MET A 95 -9.63 7.05 -20.41
CA MET A 95 -10.76 6.31 -19.85
C MET A 95 -11.53 5.49 -20.89
N ASP A 96 -11.43 5.82 -22.18
CA ASP A 96 -12.04 5.03 -23.26
C ASP A 96 -11.34 3.65 -23.42
N LYS A 97 -10.09 3.55 -22.95
CA LYS A 97 -9.31 2.30 -22.91
C LYS A 97 -9.48 1.50 -21.62
N LEU A 98 -10.24 2.02 -20.66
CA LEU A 98 -10.47 1.40 -19.35
C LEU A 98 -11.95 1.05 -19.17
N PRO A 99 -12.57 0.18 -20.01
CA PRO A 99 -14.00 -0.17 -19.87
C PRO A 99 -14.38 -0.73 -18.49
N ASN A 100 -13.43 -1.28 -17.73
CA ASN A 100 -13.65 -1.80 -16.38
C ASN A 100 -13.70 -0.71 -15.28
N HIS A 101 -13.60 0.59 -15.61
CA HIS A 101 -13.69 1.67 -14.61
C HIS A 101 -15.01 1.71 -13.83
N GLY A 102 -16.09 1.14 -14.37
CA GLY A 102 -17.35 0.97 -13.66
C GLY A 102 -17.28 0.01 -12.46
N ASN A 103 -16.21 -0.77 -12.33
CA ASN A 103 -16.02 -1.70 -11.21
C ASN A 103 -15.42 -1.03 -9.96
N MET A 104 -14.88 0.19 -10.10
CA MET A 104 -14.18 0.87 -9.01
C MET A 104 -15.14 1.29 -7.89
N TRP A 105 -14.62 1.39 -6.67
CA TRP A 105 -15.41 1.64 -5.47
C TRP A 105 -15.42 3.12 -5.09
N ASP A 106 -16.59 3.75 -5.14
CA ASP A 106 -16.78 5.18 -4.81
C ASP A 106 -16.19 5.60 -3.45
N VAL A 107 -16.24 4.71 -2.44
CA VAL A 107 -15.66 4.97 -1.10
C VAL A 107 -14.15 5.16 -1.18
N VAL A 108 -13.48 4.39 -2.05
CA VAL A 108 -12.04 4.48 -2.30
C VAL A 108 -11.75 5.66 -3.23
N SER A 109 -12.46 5.75 -4.37
CA SER A 109 -12.24 6.80 -5.37
C SER A 109 -12.42 8.22 -4.80
N SER A 110 -13.40 8.44 -3.93
CA SER A 110 -13.60 9.75 -3.28
C SER A 110 -12.47 10.14 -2.32
N ARG A 111 -11.74 9.16 -1.76
CA ARG A 111 -10.57 9.42 -0.90
C ARG A 111 -9.30 9.61 -1.73
N THR A 112 -9.16 8.89 -2.84
CA THR A 112 -8.01 9.03 -3.74
C THR A 112 -8.02 10.34 -4.54
N GLU A 113 -9.17 10.98 -4.74
CA GLU A 113 -9.29 12.32 -5.36
C GLU A 113 -8.44 13.40 -4.66
N GLN A 114 -8.16 13.23 -3.36
CA GLN A 114 -7.28 14.13 -2.62
C GLN A 114 -5.85 14.11 -3.17
N TYR A 115 -5.40 12.97 -3.68
CA TYR A 115 -4.07 12.77 -4.25
C TYR A 115 -4.03 13.01 -5.75
N ASP A 116 -5.07 12.59 -6.44
CA ASP A 116 -5.21 12.65 -7.90
C ASP A 116 -6.56 13.28 -8.25
N PRO A 117 -6.61 14.61 -8.47
CA PRO A 117 -7.86 15.29 -8.78
C PRO A 117 -8.58 14.66 -9.97
N ASP A 118 -9.88 14.41 -9.81
CA ASP A 118 -10.76 13.68 -10.74
C ASP A 118 -10.35 12.21 -10.99
N ASN A 119 -9.46 11.63 -10.16
CA ASN A 119 -8.81 10.32 -10.38
C ASN A 119 -8.25 10.20 -11.81
N ALA A 120 -7.60 11.25 -12.29
CA ALA A 120 -7.26 11.41 -13.70
C ALA A 120 -5.99 10.69 -14.16
N HIS A 121 -5.11 10.28 -13.24
CA HIS A 121 -3.77 9.75 -13.56
C HIS A 121 -3.55 8.31 -13.07
N SER A 122 -4.42 7.81 -12.18
CA SER A 122 -4.21 6.51 -11.56
C SER A 122 -5.51 5.74 -11.28
N ILE A 123 -5.37 4.43 -11.09
CA ILE A 123 -6.41 3.57 -10.51
C ILE A 123 -5.94 3.06 -9.14
N ASN A 124 -6.87 2.84 -8.21
CA ASN A 124 -6.50 2.13 -6.98
C ASN A 124 -6.21 0.67 -7.28
N TYR A 125 -5.07 0.20 -6.79
CA TYR A 125 -4.75 -1.22 -6.76
C TYR A 125 -5.25 -1.83 -5.46
N MET A 126 -4.61 -1.43 -4.36
CA MET A 126 -4.85 -1.94 -3.03
C MET A 126 -4.85 -0.79 -2.02
N TRP A 127 -5.42 -1.06 -0.86
CA TRP A 127 -5.42 -0.16 0.27
C TRP A 127 -5.38 -0.95 1.56
N GLY A 128 -4.99 -0.27 2.63
CA GLY A 128 -5.01 -0.84 3.96
C GLY A 128 -5.03 0.24 5.01
N THR A 129 -4.79 -0.17 6.25
CA THR A 129 -4.79 0.75 7.39
C THR A 129 -3.55 0.60 8.24
N THR A 130 -3.22 1.66 8.96
CA THR A 130 -2.15 1.65 9.95
C THR A 130 -2.77 1.61 11.33
N GLY A 131 -2.53 0.52 12.04
CA GLY A 131 -3.27 0.16 13.25
C GLY A 131 -2.39 -0.59 14.24
N ILE A 132 -3.05 -1.35 15.11
CA ILE A 132 -2.42 -2.04 16.23
C ILE A 132 -2.47 -3.55 15.98
N GLY A 133 -1.30 -4.18 15.91
CA GLY A 133 -1.16 -5.63 16.02
C GLY A 133 -0.78 -6.04 17.43
N ALA A 134 -1.43 -7.06 17.99
CA ALA A 134 -1.20 -7.47 19.37
C ALA A 134 -1.24 -8.99 19.54
N ASN A 135 -0.30 -9.53 20.34
CA ASN A 135 -0.37 -10.86 20.91
C ASN A 135 -1.37 -10.85 22.08
N VAL A 136 -2.55 -11.44 21.88
CA VAL A 136 -3.68 -11.34 22.81
C VAL A 136 -3.32 -11.89 24.20
N GLY A 137 -2.69 -13.06 24.24
CA GLY A 137 -2.31 -13.72 25.49
C GLY A 137 -1.36 -12.88 26.32
N LYS A 138 -0.28 -12.37 25.71
CA LYS A 138 0.72 -11.54 26.39
C LYS A 138 0.17 -10.21 26.87
N VAL A 139 -0.66 -9.56 26.04
CA VAL A 139 -1.28 -8.29 26.42
C VAL A 139 -2.22 -8.48 27.61
N LYS A 140 -3.07 -9.52 27.58
CA LYS A 140 -3.99 -9.82 28.69
C LYS A 140 -3.27 -10.25 29.96
N GLU A 141 -2.14 -10.95 29.86
CA GLU A 141 -1.31 -11.29 31.04
C GLU A 141 -0.84 -10.05 31.80
N LEU A 142 -0.47 -8.98 31.08
CA LEU A 142 0.09 -7.76 31.68
C LEU A 142 -0.96 -6.71 32.03
N LEU A 143 -2.01 -6.57 31.20
CA LEU A 143 -3.03 -5.52 31.33
C LEU A 143 -4.37 -6.00 31.88
N GLY A 144 -4.62 -7.32 31.88
CA GLY A 144 -5.90 -7.93 32.23
C GLY A 144 -6.81 -8.17 31.02
N ASP A 145 -7.95 -8.85 31.25
CA ASP A 145 -8.89 -9.23 30.19
C ASP A 145 -9.56 -8.02 29.49
N ASP A 146 -9.66 -6.89 30.18
CA ASP A 146 -10.23 -5.64 29.68
C ASP A 146 -9.20 -4.75 28.96
N ALA A 147 -8.06 -5.31 28.52
CA ALA A 147 -7.04 -4.58 27.78
C ALA A 147 -7.66 -3.92 26.52
N PRO A 148 -7.36 -2.64 26.25
CA PRO A 148 -8.02 -1.89 25.19
C PRO A 148 -7.41 -2.18 23.81
N LEU A 149 -7.48 -3.44 23.35
CA LEU A 149 -6.85 -3.93 22.11
C LEU A 149 -7.28 -3.15 20.85
N ASP A 150 -8.48 -2.56 20.87
CA ASP A 150 -9.10 -1.83 19.76
C ASP A 150 -8.82 -0.32 19.79
N SER A 151 -7.92 0.17 20.64
CA SER A 151 -7.79 1.59 20.96
C SER A 151 -6.34 2.05 20.97
N LEU A 152 -6.12 3.28 20.51
CA LEU A 152 -4.83 3.96 20.62
C LEU A 152 -4.37 4.12 22.09
N GLU A 153 -5.29 4.06 23.07
CA GLU A 153 -4.93 4.01 24.50
C GLU A 153 -4.02 2.84 24.84
N LEU A 154 -4.06 1.72 24.11
CA LEU A 154 -3.14 0.60 24.36
C LEU A 154 -1.67 1.04 24.26
N VAL A 155 -1.37 1.87 23.25
CA VAL A 155 0.00 2.20 22.84
C VAL A 155 0.39 3.66 23.10
N LEU A 156 -0.56 4.55 23.36
CA LEU A 156 -0.33 5.97 23.66
C LEU A 156 -0.53 6.33 25.14
N ASN A 157 -1.05 5.41 25.95
CA ASN A 157 -1.13 5.58 27.41
C ASN A 157 0.18 5.13 28.09
N PRO A 158 0.88 6.02 28.83
CA PRO A 158 2.15 5.66 29.49
C PRO A 158 2.04 4.51 30.50
N GLU A 159 0.91 4.36 31.20
CA GLU A 159 0.74 3.28 32.18
C GLU A 159 0.56 1.91 31.52
N ASN A 160 -0.12 1.87 30.36
CA ASN A 160 -0.19 0.65 29.55
C ASN A 160 1.18 0.33 28.95
N MET A 161 1.82 1.31 28.31
CA MET A 161 3.13 1.14 27.69
C MET A 161 4.22 0.70 28.66
N LYS A 162 4.20 1.21 29.90
CA LYS A 162 5.14 0.78 30.94
C LYS A 162 5.11 -0.72 31.20
N LYS A 163 3.92 -1.32 31.19
CA LYS A 163 3.73 -2.77 31.37
C LYS A 163 4.06 -3.52 30.09
N LEU A 164 3.54 -3.06 28.95
CA LEU A 164 3.78 -3.69 27.64
C LEU A 164 5.26 -3.68 27.24
N GLY A 165 6.05 -2.71 27.72
CA GLY A 165 7.50 -2.67 27.55
C GLY A 165 8.21 -3.93 28.08
N GLU A 166 7.60 -4.70 28.99
CA GLU A 166 8.12 -5.97 29.49
C GLU A 166 8.07 -7.09 28.43
N CYS A 167 7.11 -7.04 27.50
CA CYS A 167 6.93 -8.04 26.45
C CYS A 167 7.34 -7.56 25.06
N GLY A 168 7.87 -6.35 24.94
CA GLY A 168 8.39 -5.77 23.69
C GLY A 168 7.32 -5.06 22.86
N VAL A 169 7.61 -3.80 22.51
CA VAL A 169 6.71 -2.96 21.69
C VAL A 169 7.47 -2.35 20.52
N HIS A 170 6.92 -2.48 19.32
CA HIS A 170 7.42 -1.88 18.09
C HIS A 170 6.47 -0.81 17.55
N PHE A 171 7.05 0.22 16.95
CA PHE A 171 6.33 1.24 16.18
C PHE A 171 6.98 1.31 14.78
N LEU A 172 6.20 1.65 13.76
CA LEU A 172 6.76 1.95 12.43
C LEU A 172 7.81 3.06 12.53
N ASP A 173 8.87 2.96 11.72
CA ASP A 173 9.76 4.10 11.45
C ASP A 173 9.19 4.94 10.29
N ALA A 174 7.92 5.36 10.44
CA ALA A 174 7.15 6.07 9.41
C ALA A 174 6.54 7.35 10.01
N PRO A 175 7.28 8.48 10.07
CA PRO A 175 6.79 9.70 10.72
C PRO A 175 5.53 10.27 10.07
N ALA A 176 5.35 10.05 8.76
CA ALA A 176 4.17 10.48 8.03
C ALA A 176 2.89 9.72 8.41
N GLU A 177 2.99 8.67 9.23
CA GLU A 177 1.85 7.90 9.75
C GLU A 177 1.77 7.99 11.27
N MET A 178 2.91 7.95 11.94
CA MET A 178 3.00 8.02 13.40
C MET A 178 2.54 9.38 13.95
N ILE A 179 2.89 10.49 13.29
CA ILE A 179 2.46 11.83 13.70
C ILE A 179 0.94 11.99 13.55
N PRO A 180 0.33 11.72 12.37
CA PRO A 180 -1.13 11.75 12.22
C PRO A 180 -1.89 10.88 13.21
N MET A 181 -1.40 9.67 13.51
CA MET A 181 -2.01 8.80 14.53
C MET A 181 -2.06 9.49 15.90
N VAL A 182 -0.97 10.12 16.33
CA VAL A 182 -0.95 10.85 17.61
C VAL A 182 -1.81 12.11 17.56
N LEU A 183 -1.81 12.85 16.45
CA LEU A 183 -2.69 14.01 16.26
C LEU A 183 -4.17 13.61 16.41
N LYS A 184 -4.58 12.53 15.74
CA LYS A 184 -5.93 11.97 15.87
C LYS A 184 -6.26 11.62 17.32
N TYR A 185 -5.34 10.96 18.03
CA TYR A 185 -5.53 10.59 19.44
C TYR A 185 -5.73 11.79 20.36
N ILE A 186 -4.99 12.89 20.16
CA ILE A 186 -5.13 14.11 20.98
C ILE A 186 -6.26 15.04 20.50
N GLY A 187 -7.07 14.60 19.52
CA GLY A 187 -8.22 15.34 19.01
C GLY A 187 -7.88 16.50 18.06
N GLU A 188 -6.67 16.50 17.49
CA GLU A 188 -6.26 17.44 16.45
C GLU A 188 -6.54 16.85 15.06
N ASP A 189 -6.46 17.69 14.03
CA ASP A 189 -6.55 17.25 12.63
C ASP A 189 -5.36 16.34 12.28
N PRO A 190 -5.58 15.07 11.90
CA PRO A 190 -4.49 14.17 11.51
C PRO A 190 -3.75 14.62 10.26
N ASP A 191 -4.36 15.44 9.40
CA ASP A 191 -3.74 16.05 8.22
C ASP A 191 -3.31 17.51 8.48
N SER A 192 -2.94 17.86 9.72
CA SER A 192 -2.42 19.19 10.03
C SER A 192 -1.00 19.41 9.52
N HIS A 193 -0.79 20.51 8.79
CA HIS A 193 0.53 20.95 8.31
C HIS A 193 1.10 22.10 9.16
N ASP A 194 0.42 22.49 10.24
CA ASP A 194 0.90 23.53 11.16
C ASP A 194 2.01 22.97 12.07
N PRO A 195 3.25 23.49 12.01
CA PRO A 195 4.35 23.05 12.88
C PRO A 195 4.03 23.12 14.37
N GLU A 196 3.21 24.08 14.81
CA GLU A 196 2.82 24.22 16.22
C GLU A 196 1.86 23.10 16.66
N VAL A 197 0.96 22.68 15.77
CA VAL A 197 0.06 21.54 16.00
C VAL A 197 0.85 20.23 15.98
N ILE A 198 1.73 20.03 14.98
CA ILE A 198 2.60 18.85 14.88
C ILE A 198 3.47 18.71 16.13
N ALA A 199 4.00 19.80 16.68
CA ALA A 199 4.82 19.79 17.88
C ALA A 199 4.07 19.27 19.13
N LYS A 200 2.74 19.29 19.15
CA LYS A 200 1.93 18.72 20.25
C LYS A 200 2.07 17.20 20.37
N THR A 201 2.52 16.52 19.31
CA THR A 201 2.77 15.07 19.34
C THR A 201 4.02 14.69 20.11
N GLU A 202 5.00 15.60 20.21
CA GLU A 202 6.27 15.35 20.91
C GLU A 202 6.07 14.89 22.36
N PRO A 203 5.36 15.62 23.24
CA PRO A 203 5.20 15.19 24.64
C PRO A 203 4.48 13.84 24.77
N VAL A 204 3.56 13.51 23.86
CA VAL A 204 2.86 12.21 23.87
C VAL A 204 3.84 11.08 23.56
N PHE A 205 4.59 11.20 22.47
CA PHE A 205 5.62 10.22 22.12
C PHE A 205 6.69 10.10 23.20
N MET A 206 7.18 11.21 23.75
CA MET A 206 8.22 11.20 24.77
C MET A 206 7.77 10.53 26.08
N ALA A 207 6.47 10.56 26.40
CA ALA A 207 5.93 9.88 27.57
C ALA A 207 5.96 8.34 27.43
N ILE A 208 5.78 7.82 26.22
CA ILE A 208 5.82 6.37 25.95
C ILE A 208 7.18 5.87 25.45
N ARG A 209 8.04 6.78 24.97
CA ARG A 209 9.31 6.48 24.32
C ARG A 209 10.22 5.52 25.10
N PRO A 210 10.36 5.61 26.45
CA PRO A 210 11.20 4.68 27.22
C PRO A 210 10.75 3.22 27.12
N TYR A 211 9.51 2.97 26.70
CA TYR A 211 8.91 1.63 26.64
C TYR A 211 8.84 1.07 25.21
N ILE A 212 9.23 1.86 24.21
CA ILE A 212 9.32 1.40 22.82
C ILE A 212 10.69 0.72 22.62
N GLN A 213 10.66 -0.56 22.29
CA GLN A 213 11.86 -1.36 22.06
C GLN A 213 12.58 -0.95 20.77
N LYS A 214 11.82 -0.69 19.69
CA LYS A 214 12.38 -0.30 18.40
C LYS A 214 11.36 0.44 17.54
N PHE A 215 11.88 1.37 16.74
CA PHE A 215 11.19 1.90 15.56
C PHE A 215 11.72 1.15 14.33
N HIS A 216 10.88 0.36 13.68
CA HIS A 216 11.23 -0.42 12.48
C HIS A 216 9.98 -0.77 11.69
N SER A 217 10.10 -0.82 10.37
CA SER A 217 8.95 -0.99 9.47
C SER A 217 8.86 -2.38 8.82
N SER A 218 9.37 -3.44 9.46
CA SER A 218 9.21 -4.82 8.94
C SER A 218 9.60 -5.91 9.95
N GLU A 219 10.63 -5.69 10.78
CA GLU A 219 11.05 -6.67 11.80
C GLU A 219 9.91 -7.07 12.77
N TYR A 220 8.92 -6.20 12.97
CA TYR A 220 7.77 -6.48 13.83
C TYR A 220 6.93 -7.67 13.35
N ILE A 221 6.96 -8.00 12.05
CA ILE A 221 6.20 -9.12 11.48
C ILE A 221 6.65 -10.43 12.14
N ASN A 222 7.94 -10.75 12.00
CA ASN A 222 8.50 -11.95 12.60
C ASN A 222 8.54 -11.86 14.13
N GLY A 223 8.79 -10.67 14.68
CA GLY A 223 8.76 -10.45 16.12
C GLY A 223 7.40 -10.77 16.75
N LEU A 224 6.30 -10.40 16.11
CA LEU A 224 4.96 -10.79 16.54
C LEU A 224 4.72 -12.28 16.32
N ALA A 225 5.01 -12.79 15.11
CA ALA A 225 4.73 -14.18 14.74
C ALA A 225 5.41 -15.20 15.68
N ASN A 226 6.65 -14.92 16.09
CA ASN A 226 7.41 -15.74 17.02
C ASN A 226 7.04 -15.48 18.49
N GLY A 227 6.27 -14.43 18.77
CA GLY A 227 6.00 -13.95 20.12
C GLY A 227 7.22 -13.30 20.79
N ASP A 228 8.21 -12.80 20.05
CA ASP A 228 9.33 -12.04 20.62
C ASP A 228 8.91 -10.65 21.11
N ILE A 229 7.87 -10.08 20.47
CA ILE A 229 7.17 -8.87 20.92
C ILE A 229 5.68 -9.14 21.14
N CYS A 230 5.00 -8.26 21.88
CA CYS A 230 3.58 -8.39 22.15
C CYS A 230 2.71 -7.35 21.45
N VAL A 231 3.26 -6.19 21.07
CA VAL A 231 2.50 -5.14 20.38
C VAL A 231 3.34 -4.50 19.29
N ALA A 232 2.72 -4.26 18.14
CA ALA A 232 3.26 -3.41 17.09
C ALA A 232 2.22 -2.40 16.62
N VAL A 233 2.62 -1.15 16.41
CA VAL A 233 1.89 -0.25 15.51
C VAL A 233 2.44 -0.49 14.11
N GLY A 234 1.60 -0.93 13.17
CA GLY A 234 2.02 -1.45 11.87
C GLY A 234 0.90 -1.47 10.82
N TRP A 235 1.26 -1.85 9.60
CA TRP A 235 0.33 -1.95 8.47
C TRP A 235 -0.53 -3.20 8.57
N SER A 236 -1.80 -3.12 8.15
CA SER A 236 -2.78 -4.20 8.29
C SER A 236 -2.28 -5.54 7.73
N GLY A 237 -1.87 -5.59 6.45
CA GLY A 237 -1.44 -6.85 5.84
C GLY A 237 -0.16 -7.44 6.43
N ASP A 238 0.77 -6.62 6.93
CA ASP A 238 1.95 -7.11 7.65
C ASP A 238 1.60 -7.82 8.96
N ILE A 239 0.61 -7.29 9.70
CA ILE A 239 0.13 -7.92 10.93
C ILE A 239 -0.64 -9.21 10.61
N LEU A 240 -1.37 -9.24 9.49
CA LEU A 240 -2.04 -10.45 9.01
C LEU A 240 -1.03 -11.53 8.61
N GLN A 241 0.03 -11.17 7.89
CA GLN A 241 1.15 -12.09 7.64
C GLN A 241 1.77 -12.61 8.93
N ALA A 242 1.93 -11.77 9.96
CA ALA A 242 2.44 -12.21 11.25
C ALA A 242 1.48 -13.21 11.93
N ARG A 243 0.17 -12.95 11.89
CA ARG A 243 -0.88 -13.84 12.38
C ARG A 243 -0.84 -15.19 11.67
N ASP A 244 -0.79 -15.18 10.36
CA ASP A 244 -0.86 -16.41 9.56
C ASP A 244 0.41 -17.25 9.76
N ARG A 245 1.60 -16.62 9.80
CA ARG A 245 2.86 -17.30 10.16
C ARG A 245 2.82 -17.91 11.56
N ALA A 246 2.22 -17.23 12.54
CA ALA A 246 2.05 -17.77 13.89
C ALA A 246 1.13 -19.00 13.91
N ALA A 247 0.02 -18.94 13.16
CA ALA A 247 -0.91 -20.04 13.01
C ALA A 247 -0.27 -21.26 12.31
N GLU A 248 0.48 -21.04 11.23
CA GLU A 248 1.22 -22.09 10.52
C GLU A 248 2.30 -22.75 11.38
N ALA A 249 2.94 -21.98 12.26
CA ALA A 249 3.97 -22.48 13.16
C ALA A 249 3.40 -23.29 14.35
N ASP A 250 2.08 -23.26 14.58
CA ASP A 250 1.39 -23.90 15.71
C ASP A 250 2.08 -23.63 17.07
N ASN A 251 2.57 -22.39 17.25
CA ASN A 251 3.39 -21.99 18.39
C ASN A 251 2.56 -21.40 19.55
N GLY A 252 1.23 -21.38 19.43
CA GLY A 252 0.29 -20.87 20.43
C GLY A 252 0.20 -19.34 20.52
N VAL A 253 0.79 -18.61 19.57
CA VAL A 253 0.70 -17.15 19.49
C VAL A 253 -0.58 -16.74 18.76
N GLU A 254 -1.49 -16.07 19.47
CA GLU A 254 -2.71 -15.49 18.90
C GLU A 254 -2.49 -13.99 18.64
N ILE A 255 -2.52 -13.58 17.36
CA ILE A 255 -2.33 -12.20 16.94
C ILE A 255 -3.65 -11.64 16.42
N VAL A 256 -4.00 -10.45 16.88
CA VAL A 256 -5.12 -9.65 16.35
C VAL A 256 -4.61 -8.37 15.73
N TYR A 257 -5.36 -7.84 14.78
CA TYR A 257 -5.19 -6.50 14.22
C TYR A 257 -6.44 -5.66 14.47
N HIS A 258 -6.23 -4.38 14.84
CA HIS A 258 -7.30 -3.40 14.91
C HIS A 258 -6.89 -2.09 14.24
N ALA A 259 -7.71 -1.64 13.28
CA ALA A 259 -7.84 -0.22 12.98
C ALA A 259 -8.49 0.42 14.22
N ALA A 260 -7.75 1.29 14.92
CA ALA A 260 -8.17 1.77 16.22
C ALA A 260 -9.51 2.53 16.16
N LYS A 261 -10.35 2.37 17.19
CA LYS A 261 -11.69 2.99 17.25
C LYS A 261 -11.67 4.51 17.30
N GLU A 262 -10.56 5.12 17.71
CA GLU A 262 -10.36 6.56 17.62
C GLU A 262 -10.19 7.00 16.17
N GLY A 263 -9.66 6.13 15.30
CA GLY A 263 -9.46 6.29 13.87
C GLY A 263 -8.07 5.79 13.47
N ALA A 264 -7.94 5.33 12.23
CA ALA A 264 -6.70 4.84 11.65
C ALA A 264 -6.44 5.49 10.30
N GLN A 265 -5.17 5.64 9.94
CA GLN A 265 -4.81 6.13 8.62
C GLN A 265 -5.15 5.07 7.58
N MET A 266 -5.85 5.46 6.52
CA MET A 266 -6.11 4.67 5.33
C MET A 266 -5.14 5.11 4.24
N TRP A 267 -4.27 4.21 3.84
CA TRP A 267 -3.30 4.44 2.79
C TRP A 267 -3.72 3.68 1.52
N PHE A 268 -3.26 4.15 0.38
CA PHE A 268 -3.66 3.63 -0.93
C PHE A 268 -2.44 3.51 -1.83
N ASP A 269 -2.29 2.37 -2.48
CA ASP A 269 -1.33 2.20 -3.57
C ASP A 269 -2.07 2.35 -4.89
N GLN A 270 -1.48 3.13 -5.79
CA GLN A 270 -2.12 3.63 -7.00
C GLN A 270 -1.30 3.22 -8.21
N MET A 271 -1.91 2.52 -9.17
CA MET A 271 -1.25 2.21 -10.43
C MET A 271 -1.38 3.40 -11.38
N ALA A 272 -0.24 3.92 -11.85
CA ALA A 272 -0.15 5.09 -12.72
C ALA A 272 0.78 4.82 -13.91
N ILE A 273 0.58 5.58 -14.99
CA ILE A 273 1.36 5.48 -16.23
C ILE A 273 2.34 6.66 -16.31
N PRO A 274 3.67 6.43 -16.30
CA PRO A 274 4.65 7.50 -16.47
C PRO A 274 4.46 8.28 -17.78
N VAL A 275 4.81 9.57 -17.80
CA VAL A 275 4.75 10.39 -19.03
C VAL A 275 5.68 9.89 -20.13
N ASP A 276 6.72 9.15 -19.76
CA ASP A 276 7.75 8.59 -20.64
C ASP A 276 7.61 7.08 -20.85
N ALA A 277 6.45 6.49 -20.52
CA ALA A 277 6.15 5.08 -20.73
C ALA A 277 6.46 4.65 -22.17
N PRO A 278 7.30 3.62 -22.40
CA PRO A 278 7.63 3.15 -23.75
C PRO A 278 6.45 2.51 -24.49
N ASN A 279 5.48 1.93 -23.77
CA ASN A 279 4.28 1.29 -24.27
C ASN A 279 3.03 1.71 -23.47
N PRO A 280 2.52 2.95 -23.67
CA PRO A 280 1.35 3.44 -22.97
C PRO A 280 0.06 2.68 -23.33
N ASP A 281 -0.05 2.12 -24.53
CA ASP A 281 -1.23 1.34 -24.92
C ASP A 281 -1.28 0.01 -24.16
N GLY A 282 -0.16 -0.71 -24.08
CA GLY A 282 -0.03 -1.91 -23.26
C GLY A 282 -0.22 -1.63 -21.76
N ALA A 283 0.23 -0.47 -21.27
CA ALA A 283 -0.05 -0.02 -19.91
C ALA A 283 -1.56 0.04 -19.61
N HIS A 284 -2.36 0.65 -20.50
CA HIS A 284 -3.81 0.70 -20.33
C HIS A 284 -4.46 -0.69 -20.39
N VAL A 285 -3.93 -1.60 -21.22
CA VAL A 285 -4.39 -3.00 -21.24
C VAL A 285 -4.13 -3.67 -19.89
N PHE A 286 -2.94 -3.47 -19.29
CA PHE A 286 -2.62 -3.99 -17.96
C PHE A 286 -3.51 -3.39 -16.87
N LEU A 287 -3.69 -2.07 -16.84
CA LEU A 287 -4.61 -1.41 -15.89
C LEU A 287 -6.03 -1.96 -16.03
N ASN A 288 -6.57 -2.05 -17.25
CA ASN A 288 -7.92 -2.57 -17.46
C ASN A 288 -8.05 -4.05 -17.07
N PHE A 289 -7.00 -4.86 -17.30
CA PHE A 289 -6.94 -6.25 -16.84
C PHE A 289 -7.01 -6.33 -15.31
N ILE A 290 -6.25 -5.50 -14.60
CA ILE A 290 -6.31 -5.44 -13.13
C ILE A 290 -7.68 -4.95 -12.64
N MET A 291 -8.34 -4.03 -13.35
CA MET A 291 -9.69 -3.55 -13.00
C MET A 291 -10.81 -4.57 -13.25
N ASP A 292 -10.54 -5.72 -13.88
CA ASP A 292 -11.52 -6.80 -13.96
C ASP A 292 -11.85 -7.32 -12.54
N ALA A 293 -13.13 -7.59 -12.29
CA ALA A 293 -13.60 -7.95 -10.95
C ALA A 293 -12.99 -9.26 -10.43
N GLN A 294 -12.85 -10.28 -11.28
CA GLN A 294 -12.26 -11.55 -10.87
C GLN A 294 -10.75 -11.41 -10.70
N ASN A 295 -10.07 -10.72 -11.63
CA ASN A 295 -8.62 -10.53 -11.53
C ASN A 295 -8.22 -9.76 -10.26
N MET A 296 -8.96 -8.70 -9.91
CA MET A 296 -8.69 -7.97 -8.68
C MET A 296 -9.01 -8.80 -7.43
N ALA A 297 -10.06 -9.62 -7.46
CA ALA A 297 -10.35 -10.54 -6.37
C ALA A 297 -9.24 -11.60 -6.22
N ASP A 298 -8.75 -12.17 -7.31
CA ASP A 298 -7.65 -13.13 -7.32
C ASP A 298 -6.39 -12.51 -6.69
N ALA A 299 -6.08 -11.25 -7.04
CA ALA A 299 -4.99 -10.50 -6.40
C ALA A 299 -5.19 -10.39 -4.88
N SER A 300 -6.34 -9.89 -4.42
CA SER A 300 -6.65 -9.76 -2.99
C SER A 300 -6.68 -11.10 -2.24
N ASN A 301 -7.19 -12.16 -2.86
CA ASN A 301 -7.24 -13.51 -2.30
C ASN A 301 -5.85 -14.09 -2.09
N TYR A 302 -4.87 -13.65 -2.89
CA TYR A 302 -3.46 -14.03 -2.73
C TYR A 302 -2.74 -13.18 -1.70
N VAL A 303 -2.87 -11.84 -1.77
CA VAL A 303 -2.06 -10.92 -0.94
C VAL A 303 -2.70 -10.52 0.39
N TYR A 304 -3.97 -10.84 0.63
CA TYR A 304 -4.73 -10.48 1.84
C TYR A 304 -4.78 -8.96 2.10
N TYR A 305 -4.86 -8.18 1.03
CA TYR A 305 -5.13 -6.74 1.07
C TYR A 305 -6.48 -6.40 0.45
N ALA A 306 -7.12 -5.36 0.97
CA ALA A 306 -8.33 -4.84 0.39
C ALA A 306 -8.03 -4.06 -0.88
N ASN A 307 -8.94 -4.12 -1.84
CA ASN A 307 -8.80 -3.46 -3.12
C ASN A 307 -9.88 -2.39 -3.33
N GLY A 308 -9.64 -1.52 -4.31
CA GLY A 308 -10.54 -0.43 -4.70
C GLY A 308 -11.61 -0.83 -5.71
N ASN A 309 -11.81 -2.13 -5.97
CA ASN A 309 -12.77 -2.65 -6.94
C ASN A 309 -14.01 -3.20 -6.20
N LYS A 310 -15.12 -2.47 -6.28
CA LYS A 310 -16.37 -2.85 -5.61
C LYS A 310 -16.96 -4.15 -6.18
N ALA A 311 -16.86 -4.35 -7.49
CA ALA A 311 -17.38 -5.54 -8.14
C ALA A 311 -16.60 -6.80 -7.76
N SER A 312 -15.32 -6.68 -7.38
CA SER A 312 -14.49 -7.80 -6.94
C SER A 312 -15.00 -8.46 -5.66
N GLN A 313 -15.75 -7.75 -4.82
CA GLN A 313 -16.16 -8.22 -3.50
C GLN A 313 -17.04 -9.47 -3.53
N GLU A 314 -17.73 -9.75 -4.65
CA GLU A 314 -18.51 -10.99 -4.83
C GLU A 314 -17.64 -12.24 -5.06
N TYR A 315 -16.35 -12.05 -5.41
CA TYR A 315 -15.40 -13.12 -5.75
C TYR A 315 -14.31 -13.32 -4.68
N LEU A 316 -14.31 -12.50 -3.63
CA LEU A 316 -13.39 -12.64 -2.51
C LEU A 316 -13.75 -13.87 -1.67
N VAL A 317 -12.73 -14.58 -1.20
CA VAL A 317 -12.94 -15.70 -0.27
C VAL A 317 -13.33 -15.18 1.11
N GLU A 318 -14.04 -15.99 1.90
CA GLU A 318 -14.55 -15.60 3.23
C GLU A 318 -13.44 -15.12 4.17
N ASP A 319 -12.27 -15.77 4.11
CA ASP A 319 -11.10 -15.40 4.93
C ASP A 319 -10.55 -14.01 4.58
N VAL A 320 -10.95 -13.43 3.45
CA VAL A 320 -10.57 -12.08 3.02
C VAL A 320 -11.69 -11.08 3.25
N ILE A 321 -12.89 -11.31 2.69
CA ILE A 321 -14.01 -10.35 2.81
C ILE A 321 -14.67 -10.34 4.19
N GLY A 322 -14.59 -11.45 4.93
CA GLY A 322 -15.11 -11.58 6.28
C GLY A 322 -14.14 -11.10 7.36
N ASP A 323 -12.87 -10.85 7.02
CA ASP A 323 -11.87 -10.38 7.98
C ASP A 323 -11.93 -8.86 8.14
N PRO A 324 -12.34 -8.34 9.31
CA PRO A 324 -12.44 -6.89 9.55
C PRO A 324 -11.08 -6.18 9.56
N ALA A 325 -9.96 -6.91 9.62
CA ALA A 325 -8.63 -6.32 9.44
C ALA A 325 -8.32 -5.98 7.97
N ILE A 326 -9.03 -6.62 7.03
CA ILE A 326 -8.91 -6.38 5.59
C ILE A 326 -10.08 -5.52 5.12
N TYR A 327 -11.32 -5.99 5.32
CA TYR A 327 -12.56 -5.27 5.01
C TYR A 327 -13.29 -4.90 6.30
N PRO A 328 -12.95 -3.75 6.93
CA PRO A 328 -13.56 -3.30 8.16
C PRO A 328 -15.03 -2.91 7.95
N ASP A 329 -15.77 -2.85 9.06
CA ASP A 329 -17.16 -2.45 9.04
C ASP A 329 -17.34 -0.95 8.66
N ALA A 330 -18.59 -0.58 8.34
CA ALA A 330 -18.91 0.78 7.93
C ALA A 330 -18.54 1.84 8.98
N ALA A 331 -18.72 1.52 10.27
CA ALA A 331 -18.41 2.45 11.36
C ALA A 331 -16.90 2.74 11.44
N THR A 332 -16.08 1.70 11.23
CA THR A 332 -14.63 1.82 11.16
C THR A 332 -14.23 2.59 9.91
N LEU A 333 -14.75 2.24 8.73
CA LEU A 333 -14.49 2.95 7.45
C LEU A 333 -14.79 4.46 7.52
N ASP A 334 -15.87 4.84 8.19
CA ASP A 334 -16.26 6.25 8.37
C ASP A 334 -15.31 7.02 9.30
N ASN A 335 -14.55 6.32 10.14
CA ASN A 335 -13.59 6.93 11.06
C ASN A 335 -12.13 6.86 10.58
N LEU A 336 -11.88 6.19 9.46
CA LEU A 336 -10.58 6.22 8.80
C LEU A 336 -10.29 7.61 8.22
N PHE A 337 -9.02 7.97 8.16
CA PHE A 337 -8.57 9.25 7.61
C PHE A 337 -7.43 9.09 6.60
N THR A 338 -7.32 10.04 5.69
CA THR A 338 -6.20 10.21 4.76
C THR A 338 -5.31 11.34 5.22
N THR A 339 -4.08 11.39 4.71
CA THR A 339 -3.11 12.45 5.00
C THR A 339 -2.46 12.91 3.71
N THR A 340 -2.07 14.17 3.63
CA THR A 340 -1.36 14.74 2.48
C THR A 340 0.12 14.91 2.76
N PRO A 341 0.97 14.93 1.71
CA PRO A 341 2.40 15.10 1.85
C PRO A 341 2.72 16.48 2.41
N PHE A 342 3.55 16.53 3.45
CA PHE A 342 4.05 17.79 3.99
C PHE A 342 4.86 18.57 2.95
N ASP A 343 4.70 19.89 2.94
CA ASP A 343 5.56 20.75 2.15
C ASP A 343 7.04 20.65 2.64
N PRO A 344 8.04 20.99 1.80
CA PRO A 344 9.45 20.82 2.16
C PRO A 344 9.91 21.53 3.44
N LYS A 345 9.22 22.59 3.89
CA LYS A 345 9.52 23.28 5.15
C LYS A 345 8.97 22.48 6.33
N VAL A 346 7.71 22.04 6.25
CA VAL A 346 7.06 21.22 7.30
C VAL A 346 7.71 19.84 7.38
N GLN A 347 8.04 19.21 6.26
CA GLN A 347 8.75 17.92 6.22
C GLN A 347 10.05 17.97 7.03
N ARG A 348 10.82 19.06 6.96
CA ARG A 348 12.05 19.23 7.77
C ARG A 348 11.76 19.35 9.27
N VAL A 349 10.62 19.91 9.66
CA VAL A 349 10.17 19.95 11.05
C VAL A 349 9.83 18.53 11.50
N VAL A 350 9.03 17.81 10.72
CA VAL A 350 8.64 16.41 10.94
C VAL A 350 9.87 15.50 11.08
N THR A 351 10.82 15.57 10.15
CA THR A 351 12.06 14.76 10.21
C THR A 351 12.86 15.04 11.48
N ARG A 352 12.98 16.31 11.89
CA ARG A 352 13.73 16.70 13.09
C ARG A 352 13.03 16.22 14.36
N LEU A 353 11.72 16.41 14.43
CA LEU A 353 10.88 15.94 15.52
C LEU A 353 10.98 14.42 15.65
N TRP A 354 10.86 13.69 14.54
CA TRP A 354 10.95 12.23 14.54
C TRP A 354 12.33 11.73 14.95
N THR A 355 13.40 12.38 14.48
CA THR A 355 14.78 12.07 14.93
C THR A 355 14.88 12.22 16.45
N LYS A 356 14.33 13.30 17.00
CA LYS A 356 14.32 13.59 18.44
C LYS A 356 13.54 12.53 19.23
N ILE A 357 12.35 12.15 18.76
CA ILE A 357 11.54 11.08 19.34
C ILE A 357 12.32 9.77 19.34
N LYS A 358 12.90 9.38 18.20
CA LYS A 358 13.69 8.15 18.08
C LYS A 358 14.92 8.16 18.97
N SER A 359 15.60 9.29 19.17
CA SER A 359 16.75 9.37 20.08
C SER A 359 16.35 9.47 21.55
N GLY A 360 15.12 9.88 21.87
CA GLY A 360 14.65 10.08 23.25
C GLY A 360 15.32 11.28 23.94
N THR A 361 15.69 12.31 23.18
CA THR A 361 16.44 13.49 23.65
C THR A 361 15.62 14.76 23.68
#